data_AF-A0A9K3EJX1-F1
#
_entry.id   AF-A0A9K3EJX1-F1
#
_cell.length_a   1.000
_cell.length_b   1.000
_cell.length_c   1.000
_cell.angle_alpha   90.00
_cell.angle_beta   90.00
_cell.angle_gamma   90.00
#
_symmetry.space_group_name_H-M   'P 1'
#
loop_
_entity.id
_entity.type
_entity.pdbx_description
1 polymer ?
#
loop_
_entity_poly.entity_id
_entity_poly.type
_entity_poly.pdbx_seq_one_letter_code
_entity_poly.pdbx_strand_id
1 'polypeptide(L)'
;MFSTMEDGKIVRGLAGIPDEGPVLIVGNHMLMAFDVFPLIAEFLREKKITLHGLSHPELFDIDVEHEYYMIPIIDLLKLGGSIPISGRNLFKLLEKKSHVLLYPGGIREALHRKVKYLCLHFS
;
A
#
# COMPACT_ATOMS: atom_id res chain seq x y z
N MET A 1 4.03 -14.75 2.21
CA MET A 1 3.32 -14.41 0.96
C MET A 1 3.40 -15.58 -0.03
N PHE A 2 2.47 -15.65 -0.98
CA PHE A 2 2.52 -16.55 -2.14
C PHE A 2 2.35 -15.72 -3.42
N SER A 3 2.92 -16.19 -4.52
CA SER A 3 2.79 -15.61 -5.86
C SER A 3 2.55 -16.73 -6.88
N THR A 4 2.06 -16.39 -8.06
CA THR A 4 1.77 -17.36 -9.13
C THR A 4 2.73 -17.15 -10.29
N MET A 5 3.39 -18.22 -10.74
CA MET A 5 4.28 -18.22 -11.91
C MET A 5 3.47 -18.14 -13.21
N GLU A 6 4.15 -17.87 -14.33
CA GLU A 6 3.53 -17.80 -15.67
C GLU A 6 2.80 -19.09 -16.09
N ASP A 7 3.27 -20.24 -15.61
CA ASP A 7 2.65 -21.56 -15.83
C ASP A 7 1.45 -21.85 -14.91
N GLY A 8 1.06 -20.88 -14.07
CA GLY A 8 -0.04 -21.02 -13.11
C GLY A 8 0.37 -21.68 -11.78
N LYS A 9 1.63 -22.07 -11.59
CA LYS A 9 2.09 -22.68 -10.35
C LYS A 9 2.15 -21.66 -9.21
N ILE A 10 1.51 -21.99 -8.09
CA ILE A 10 1.61 -21.21 -6.85
C ILE A 10 2.94 -21.52 -6.17
N VAL A 11 3.72 -20.49 -5.86
CA VAL A 11 5.00 -20.58 -5.17
C VAL A 11 5.02 -19.66 -3.95
N ARG A 12 5.82 -20.02 -2.94
CA ARG A 12 6.02 -19.18 -1.76
C ARG A 12 6.92 -17.99 -2.11
N GLY A 13 6.60 -16.82 -1.58
CA GLY A 13 7.37 -15.59 -1.79
C GLY A 13 6.95 -14.84 -3.06
N LEU A 14 7.93 -14.23 -3.72
CA LEU A 14 7.75 -13.23 -4.77
C LEU A 14 8.16 -13.70 -6.18
N ALA A 15 8.57 -14.96 -6.36
CA ALA A 15 9.13 -15.43 -7.62
C ALA A 15 8.18 -15.33 -8.83
N GLY A 16 6.86 -15.38 -8.58
CA GLY A 16 5.84 -15.19 -9.61
C GLY A 16 5.49 -13.73 -9.92
N ILE A 17 6.14 -12.76 -9.26
CA ILE A 17 5.91 -11.34 -9.53
C ILE A 17 6.97 -10.84 -10.52
N PRO A 18 6.60 -10.17 -11.62
CA PRO A 18 7.57 -9.64 -12.58
C PRO A 18 8.57 -8.67 -11.93
N ASP A 19 9.84 -8.76 -12.33
CA ASP A 19 10.90 -7.84 -11.88
C ASP A 19 10.81 -6.48 -12.57
N GLU A 20 10.28 -6.44 -13.78
CA GLU A 20 10.02 -5.21 -14.53
C GLU A 20 8.53 -4.85 -14.52
N GLY A 21 8.23 -3.56 -14.41
CA GLY A 21 6.86 -3.09 -14.41
C GLY A 21 6.32 -2.63 -15.78
N PRO A 22 5.07 -2.12 -15.79
CA PRO A 22 4.25 -1.85 -14.62
C PRO A 22 3.67 -3.12 -13.98
N VAL A 23 3.62 -3.16 -12.65
CA VAL A 23 2.94 -4.22 -11.90
C VAL A 23 1.96 -3.57 -10.93
N LEU A 24 0.68 -3.95 -11.02
CA LEU A 24 -0.33 -3.56 -10.05
C LEU A 24 -0.60 -4.75 -9.11
N ILE A 25 -0.14 -4.64 -7.87
CA ILE A 25 -0.46 -5.57 -6.80
C ILE A 25 -1.73 -5.09 -6.12
N VAL A 26 -2.74 -5.95 -6.07
CA VAL A 26 -4.02 -5.68 -5.42
C VAL A 26 -4.10 -6.52 -4.15
N GLY A 27 -4.16 -5.86 -3.00
CA GLY A 27 -4.23 -6.49 -1.69
C GLY A 27 -5.57 -6.27 -0.99
N ASN A 28 -5.79 -6.99 0.11
CA ASN A 28 -6.87 -6.75 1.06
C ASN A 28 -6.24 -6.51 2.44
N HIS A 29 -6.67 -5.47 3.16
CA HIS A 29 -6.11 -5.16 4.48
C HIS A 29 -6.53 -6.21 5.50
N MET A 30 -5.57 -7.03 5.93
CA MET A 30 -5.82 -8.09 6.91
C MET A 30 -5.52 -7.67 8.34
N LEU A 31 -4.75 -6.60 8.56
CA LEU A 31 -4.26 -6.21 9.88
C LEU A 31 -4.21 -4.68 10.05
N MET A 32 -5.33 -3.98 9.90
CA MET A 32 -5.35 -2.52 10.10
C MET A 32 -4.29 -1.74 9.31
N ALA A 33 -4.09 -2.15 8.05
CA ALA A 33 -3.03 -1.67 7.17
C ALA A 33 -1.58 -1.98 7.59
N PHE A 34 -1.34 -2.56 8.77
CA PHE A 34 -0.01 -3.03 9.17
C PHE A 34 0.50 -4.21 8.32
N ASP A 35 -0.38 -4.89 7.59
CA ASP A 35 -0.02 -5.91 6.62
C ASP A 35 0.88 -5.37 5.47
N VAL A 36 0.93 -4.04 5.29
CA VAL A 36 1.79 -3.38 4.30
C VAL A 36 3.29 -3.48 4.63
N PHE A 37 3.66 -3.40 5.92
CA PHE A 37 5.06 -3.36 6.35
C PHE A 37 5.86 -4.62 6.00
N PRO A 38 5.38 -5.85 6.31
CA PRO A 38 6.10 -7.05 5.90
C PRO A 38 6.16 -7.18 4.37
N LEU A 39 5.16 -6.69 3.64
CA LEU A 39 5.15 -6.71 2.17
C LEU A 39 6.22 -5.79 1.57
N ILE A 40 6.30 -4.54 2.03
CA ILE A 40 7.36 -3.59 1.63
C ILE A 40 8.74 -4.17 1.93
N ALA A 41 8.92 -4.73 3.14
CA ALA A 41 10.19 -5.32 3.55
C ALA A 41 10.59 -6.53 2.67
N GLU A 42 9.64 -7.38 2.28
CA GLU A 42 9.90 -8.54 1.41
C GLU A 42 10.25 -8.10 -0.01
N PHE A 43 9.56 -7.11 -0.58
CA PHE A 43 9.91 -6.53 -1.89
C PHE A 43 11.29 -5.90 -1.91
N LEU A 44 11.61 -5.12 -0.87
CA LEU A 44 12.92 -4.48 -0.74
C LEU A 44 14.04 -5.52 -0.59
N ARG A 45 13.83 -6.55 0.23
CA ARG A 45 14.84 -7.58 0.52
C ARG A 45 15.08 -8.51 -0.67
N GLU A 46 14.01 -9.05 -1.26
CA GLU A 46 14.11 -10.13 -2.26
C GLU A 46 14.30 -9.58 -3.67
N LYS A 47 13.62 -8.49 -4.02
CA LYS A 47 13.62 -7.93 -5.38
C LYS A 47 14.41 -6.64 -5.52
N LYS A 48 14.72 -5.96 -4.40
CA LYS A 48 15.31 -4.60 -4.41
C LYS A 48 14.44 -3.59 -5.17
N ILE A 49 13.12 -3.81 -5.13
CA ILE A 49 12.11 -2.98 -5.78
C ILE A 49 11.39 -2.17 -4.71
N THR A 50 11.18 -0.88 -4.99
CA THR A 50 10.30 -0.05 -4.16
C THR A 50 8.86 -0.33 -4.53
N LEU A 51 8.07 -0.77 -3.56
CA LEU A 51 6.64 -1.00 -3.74
C LEU A 51 5.86 0.26 -3.35
N HIS A 52 5.31 0.97 -4.33
CA HIS A 52 4.60 2.22 -4.09
C HIS A 52 3.17 1.97 -3.60
N GLY A 53 2.94 2.17 -2.30
CA GLY A 53 1.60 2.15 -1.73
C GLY A 53 0.81 3.42 -2.08
N LEU A 54 -0.44 3.26 -2.49
CA LEU A 54 -1.37 4.39 -2.63
C LEU A 54 -2.14 4.58 -1.32
N SER A 55 -1.86 5.67 -0.62
CA SER A 55 -2.39 5.96 0.72
C SER A 55 -3.31 7.17 0.72
N HIS A 56 -4.25 7.24 1.67
CA HIS A 56 -5.18 8.36 1.79
C HIS A 56 -4.43 9.69 2.00
N PRO A 57 -4.75 10.77 1.25
CA PRO A 57 -4.04 12.05 1.34
C PRO A 57 -3.98 12.62 2.75
N GLU A 58 -5.01 12.36 3.57
CA GLU A 58 -5.11 12.81 4.95
C GLU A 58 -3.92 12.32 5.81
N LEU A 59 -3.30 11.19 5.46
CA LEU A 59 -2.10 10.69 6.14
C LEU A 59 -0.88 11.60 5.93
N PHE A 60 -0.90 12.46 4.92
CA PHE A 60 0.19 13.38 4.61
C PHE A 60 0.03 14.73 5.31
N ASP A 61 -1.16 15.03 5.80
CA ASP A 61 -1.56 16.31 6.41
C ASP A 61 -1.87 16.19 7.92
N ILE A 62 -1.33 15.16 8.60
CA ILE A 62 -1.60 14.91 10.03
C ILE A 62 -0.96 15.98 10.92
N ASP A 63 -1.78 16.56 11.80
CA ASP A 63 -1.36 17.53 12.80
C ASP A 63 -0.58 16.86 13.94
N VAL A 64 0.68 17.29 14.09
CA VAL A 64 1.66 16.73 15.01
C VAL A 64 1.30 16.95 16.49
N GLU A 65 0.46 17.94 16.79
CA GLU A 65 0.08 18.25 18.19
C GLU A 65 -0.89 17.22 18.79
N HIS A 66 -1.73 16.58 17.95
CA HIS A 66 -2.79 15.68 18.42
C HIS A 66 -2.47 14.19 18.20
N GLU A 67 -1.59 13.84 17.26
CA GLU A 67 -1.35 12.45 16.85
C GLU A 67 0.12 12.03 16.86
N TYR A 68 0.88 12.44 17.88
CA TYR A 68 2.32 12.11 18.03
C TYR A 68 2.65 10.62 17.83
N TYR A 69 1.79 9.71 18.30
CA TYR A 69 2.00 8.26 18.16
C TYR A 69 1.91 7.75 16.71
N MET A 70 1.24 8.49 15.82
CA MET A 70 1.07 8.10 14.41
C MET A 70 2.19 8.61 13.51
N ILE A 71 2.93 9.66 13.93
CA ILE A 71 4.03 10.28 13.17
C ILE A 71 5.07 9.23 12.72
N PRO A 72 5.59 8.33 13.59
CA PRO A 72 6.60 7.37 13.17
C PRO A 72 6.10 6.39 12.09
N ILE A 73 4.81 6.04 12.13
CA ILE A 73 4.19 5.13 11.18
C ILE A 73 4.03 5.82 9.82
N ILE A 74 3.58 7.07 9.83
CA ILE A 74 3.42 7.89 8.61
C ILE A 74 4.77 8.12 7.94
N ASP A 75 5.80 8.46 8.73
CA ASP A 75 7.15 8.66 8.20
C ASP A 75 7.71 7.38 7.58
N LEU A 76 7.46 6.23 8.21
CA LEU A 76 7.84 4.93 7.65
C LEU A 76 7.09 4.63 6.33
N LEU A 77 5.81 4.98 6.23
CA LEU A 77 5.05 4.83 4.99
C LEU A 77 5.60 5.74 3.89
N LYS A 78 5.88 7.02 4.21
CA LYS A 78 6.48 7.98 3.27
C LYS A 78 7.85 7.49 2.79
N LEU A 79 8.71 7.07 3.71
CA LEU A 79 10.03 6.51 3.42
C LEU A 79 9.93 5.23 2.57
N GLY A 80 8.91 4.40 2.85
CA GLY A 80 8.61 3.17 2.12
C GLY A 80 8.05 3.40 0.71
N GLY A 81 7.92 4.65 0.25
CA GLY A 81 7.46 4.98 -1.09
C GLY A 81 5.95 5.18 -1.21
N SER A 82 5.25 5.44 -0.10
CA SER A 82 3.82 5.79 -0.12
C SER A 82 3.57 7.11 -0.86
N ILE A 83 2.51 7.13 -1.66
CA ILE A 83 2.09 8.26 -2.48
C ILE A 83 0.60 8.52 -2.23
N PRO A 84 0.15 9.79 -2.15
CA PRO A 84 -1.26 10.12 -2.01
C PRO A 84 -2.10 9.51 -3.13
N ILE A 85 -3.19 8.83 -2.78
CA ILE A 85 -4.05 8.16 -3.75
C ILE A 85 -4.79 9.19 -4.61
N SER A 86 -4.59 9.10 -5.91
CA SER A 86 -5.39 9.79 -6.92
C SER A 86 -5.25 9.03 -8.24
N GLY A 87 -6.25 9.14 -9.12
CA GLY A 87 -6.16 8.53 -10.45
C GLY A 87 -4.89 8.99 -11.20
N ARG A 88 -4.58 10.29 -11.10
CA ARG A 88 -3.38 10.88 -11.72
C ARG A 88 -2.09 10.25 -11.20
N ASN A 89 -1.95 10.05 -9.89
CA ASN A 89 -0.74 9.45 -9.33
C ASN A 89 -0.61 7.98 -9.70
N LEU A 90 -1.71 7.22 -9.69
CA LEU A 90 -1.73 5.84 -10.17
C LEU A 90 -1.25 5.76 -11.63
N PHE A 91 -1.84 6.55 -12.53
CA PHE A 91 -1.45 6.54 -13.94
C PHE A 91 0.03 6.93 -14.13
N LYS A 92 0.52 7.93 -13.41
CA LYS A 92 1.94 8.32 -13.46
C LYS A 92 2.89 7.20 -12.99
N LEU A 93 2.50 6.43 -11.98
CA LEU A 93 3.31 5.30 -11.50
C LEU A 93 3.34 4.17 -12.53
N LEU A 94 2.19 3.86 -13.14
CA LEU A 94 2.11 2.85 -14.19
C LEU A 94 2.89 3.28 -15.44
N GLU A 95 2.81 4.56 -15.84
CA GLU A 95 3.59 5.14 -16.93
C GLU A 95 5.10 5.03 -16.66
N LYS A 96 5.52 5.21 -15.41
CA LYS A 96 6.91 5.01 -14.96
C LYS A 96 7.31 3.54 -14.79
N LYS A 97 6.48 2.58 -15.23
CA LYS A 97 6.72 1.14 -15.07
C LYS A 97 6.98 0.73 -13.61
N SER A 98 6.35 1.41 -12.65
CA SER A 98 6.55 1.14 -11.23
C SER A 98 5.72 -0.05 -10.76
N HIS A 99 6.12 -0.64 -9.62
CA HIS A 99 5.32 -1.59 -8.87
C HIS A 99 4.44 -0.83 -7.89
N VAL A 100 3.13 -0.99 -8.02
CA VAL A 100 2.12 -0.23 -7.27
C VAL A 100 1.29 -1.18 -6.42
N LEU A 101 1.09 -0.85 -5.16
CA LEU A 101 0.21 -1.56 -4.25
C LEU A 101 -1.10 -0.77 -4.05
N LEU A 102 -2.21 -1.43 -4.33
CA LEU A 102 -3.55 -0.88 -4.18
C LEU A 102 -4.40 -1.77 -3.26
N TYR A 103 -5.02 -1.16 -2.26
CA TYR A 103 -6.04 -1.77 -1.42
C TYR A 103 -7.41 -1.17 -1.78
N PRO A 104 -8.21 -1.82 -2.64
CA PRO A 104 -9.41 -1.21 -3.22
C PRO A 104 -10.52 -0.93 -2.20
N GLY A 105 -10.58 -1.64 -1.06
CA GLY A 105 -11.54 -1.30 -0.01
C GLY A 105 -11.09 -0.18 0.93
N GLY A 106 -9.87 0.32 0.78
CA GLY A 106 -9.37 1.53 1.44
C GLY A 106 -9.52 1.54 2.96
N ILE A 107 -9.86 2.70 3.54
CA ILE A 107 -10.03 2.88 5.00
C ILE A 107 -11.05 1.91 5.60
N ARG A 108 -12.11 1.56 4.85
CA ARG A 108 -13.13 0.63 5.35
C ARG A 108 -12.54 -0.75 5.62
N GLU A 109 -11.75 -1.25 4.68
CA GLU A 109 -11.02 -2.51 4.85
C GLU A 109 -9.94 -2.38 5.92
N ALA A 110 -9.17 -1.30 5.93
CA ALA A 110 -8.14 -1.07 6.95
C ALA A 110 -8.76 -1.16 8.35
N LEU A 111 -9.85 -0.45 8.62
CA LEU A 111 -10.46 -0.44 9.96
C LEU A 111 -11.32 -1.68 10.28
N HIS A 112 -11.34 -2.69 9.39
CA HIS A 112 -12.19 -3.89 9.50
C HIS A 112 -13.66 -3.59 9.85
N ARG A 113 -14.18 -2.43 9.42
CA ARG A 113 -15.54 -1.99 9.76
C ARG A 113 -16.57 -2.62 8.84
N LYS A 114 -17.60 -3.25 9.42
CA LYS A 114 -18.88 -3.46 8.73
C LYS A 114 -19.60 -2.11 8.58
N VAL A 115 -20.24 -1.88 7.43
CA VAL A 115 -20.82 -0.59 7.00
C VAL A 115 -21.53 0.14 8.15
N LYS A 116 -20.94 1.27 8.57
CA LYS A 116 -21.64 2.40 9.20
C LYS A 116 -21.01 3.66 8.62
N TYR A 117 -21.82 4.43 7.90
CA TYR A 117 -21.48 5.70 7.26
C TYR A 117 -20.52 6.52 8.13
N LEU A 118 -19.31 6.75 7.64
CA LEU A 118 -18.43 7.75 8.23
C LEU A 118 -18.78 9.07 7.56
N CYS A 119 -19.71 9.81 8.16
CA CYS A 119 -19.71 11.26 8.00
C CYS A 119 -18.48 11.71 8.78
N LEU A 120 -17.39 12.01 8.08
CA LEU A 120 -16.28 12.77 8.63
C LEU A 120 -16.84 14.17 8.93
N HIS A 121 -17.43 14.36 10.11
CA HIS A 121 -17.59 15.68 10.68
C HIS A 121 -16.21 16.09 11.19
N PHE A 122 -15.47 16.78 10.34
CA PHE A 122 -14.41 17.67 10.80
C PHE A 122 -15.10 18.94 11.31
N SER A 123 -14.83 19.28 12.58
CA SER A 123 -15.25 20.55 13.18
C SER A 123 -14.31 21.66 12.74
#